data_AF-A0A6V8QCH0-F1
#
_entry.id   AF-A0A6V8QCH0-F1
#
_cell.length_a   1.000
_cell.length_b   1.000
_cell.length_c   1.000
_cell.angle_alpha   90.00
_cell.angle_beta   90.00
_cell.angle_gamma   90.00
#
_symmetry.space_group_name_H-M   'P 1'
#
loop_
_entity.id
_entity.type
_entity.pdbx_description
1 polymer ?
#
loop_
_entity_poly.entity_id
_entity_poly.type
_entity_poly.pdbx_seq_one_letter_code
_entity_poly.pdbx_strand_id
1 'polypeptide(L)'
;MRIRVAYGEEGLWVELPDANTTIVEPCFVEGLDEEAALWKALRHPIDTSALRDLVTPRNRVAIVFSDLTRPMPSDRVLPILLEEIGHVPKENILLINALGTHRLNTREELTRILGQEVMQNYRIAQHDCRDYEKLVYLGETSYGHEIWVNKDYMEADFKILTGLIEPHFFAGFSGGPRPYCPA
;
A
#
# COMPACT_ATOMS: atom_id res chain seq x y z
N MET A 1 -13.74 29.69 -20.76
CA MET A 1 -12.58 29.21 -19.99
C MET A 1 -11.98 27.98 -20.64
N ARG A 2 -10.65 27.82 -20.54
CA ARG A 2 -9.92 26.65 -21.05
C ARG A 2 -9.35 25.87 -19.88
N ILE A 3 -9.73 24.61 -19.73
CA ILE A 3 -9.32 23.75 -18.61
C ILE A 3 -8.66 22.47 -19.11
N ARG A 4 -7.78 21.87 -18.30
CA ARG A 4 -7.13 20.59 -18.58
C ARG A 4 -7.78 19.48 -17.75
N VAL A 5 -8.24 18.43 -18.40
CA VAL A 5 -8.82 17.23 -17.77
C VAL A 5 -7.80 16.09 -17.81
N ALA A 6 -7.72 15.31 -16.73
CA ALA A 6 -6.92 14.09 -16.70
C ALA A 6 -7.52 13.04 -17.66
N TYR A 7 -6.82 12.76 -18.77
CA TYR A 7 -7.25 11.82 -19.80
C TYR A 7 -6.02 11.23 -20.50
N GLY A 8 -5.85 9.91 -20.43
CA GLY A 8 -4.62 9.24 -20.90
C GLY A 8 -3.38 9.77 -20.17
N GLU A 9 -2.24 9.77 -20.84
CA GLU A 9 -0.97 10.28 -20.29
C GLU A 9 -0.78 11.79 -20.51
N GLU A 10 -1.35 12.34 -21.59
CA GLU A 10 -1.10 13.73 -22.00
C GLU A 10 -2.16 14.72 -21.48
N GLY A 11 -3.32 14.24 -21.03
CA GLY A 11 -4.46 15.06 -20.65
C GLY A 11 -5.19 15.67 -21.86
N LEU A 12 -6.37 16.23 -21.60
CA LEU A 12 -7.23 16.82 -22.62
C LEU A 12 -7.55 18.27 -22.28
N TRP A 13 -7.28 19.18 -23.22
CA TRP A 13 -7.72 20.57 -23.10
C TRP A 13 -9.15 20.70 -23.64
N VAL A 14 -10.04 21.29 -22.85
CA VAL A 14 -11.42 21.58 -23.25
C VAL A 14 -11.75 23.04 -23.05
N GLU A 15 -12.63 23.58 -23.89
CA GLU A 15 -13.14 24.94 -23.80
C GLU A 15 -14.60 24.90 -23.34
N LEU A 16 -14.92 25.62 -22.27
CA LEU A 16 -16.25 25.69 -21.66
C LEU A 16 -16.73 27.15 -21.56
N PRO A 17 -18.03 27.44 -21.68
CA PRO A 17 -18.58 28.79 -21.52
C PRO A 17 -18.40 29.33 -20.10
N ASP A 18 -18.02 30.60 -19.95
CA ASP A 18 -17.77 31.16 -18.61
C ASP A 18 -19.07 31.37 -17.81
N ALA A 19 -20.18 31.66 -18.49
CA ALA A 19 -21.42 32.12 -17.85
C ALA A 19 -22.06 31.09 -16.90
N ASN A 20 -21.90 29.79 -17.18
CA ASN A 20 -22.59 28.71 -16.46
C ASN A 20 -21.67 27.55 -16.06
N THR A 21 -20.35 27.79 -15.94
CA THR A 21 -19.38 26.76 -15.55
C THR A 21 -18.88 26.99 -14.12
N THR A 22 -18.95 25.95 -13.28
CA THR A 22 -18.31 25.92 -11.97
C THR A 22 -17.25 24.83 -11.97
N ILE A 23 -16.02 25.19 -11.59
CA ILE A 23 -14.90 24.25 -11.46
C ILE A 23 -14.80 23.85 -9.98
N VAL A 24 -14.73 22.55 -9.72
CA VAL A 24 -14.52 21.99 -8.37
C VAL A 24 -13.20 21.22 -8.39
N GLU A 25 -12.24 21.65 -7.59
CA GLU A 25 -10.87 21.13 -7.56
C GLU A 25 -10.46 20.81 -6.11
N PRO A 26 -9.60 19.81 -5.89
CA PRO A 26 -8.98 19.62 -4.57
C PRO A 26 -8.11 20.84 -4.21
N CYS A 27 -8.04 21.16 -2.93
CA CYS A 27 -7.09 22.13 -2.42
C CYS A 27 -5.70 21.46 -2.34
N PHE A 28 -4.79 21.84 -3.22
CA PHE A 28 -3.41 21.38 -3.16
C PHE A 28 -2.67 22.09 -2.02
N VAL A 29 -1.90 21.32 -1.26
CA VAL A 29 -1.00 21.82 -0.21
C VAL A 29 0.44 21.63 -0.65
N GLU A 30 1.36 22.41 -0.07
CA GLU A 30 2.78 22.23 -0.33
C GLU A 30 3.24 20.84 0.14
N GLY A 31 4.07 20.19 -0.67
CA GLY A 31 4.66 18.90 -0.33
C GLY A 31 5.62 19.00 0.85
N LEU A 32 5.85 17.87 1.51
CA LEU A 32 6.86 17.76 2.56
C LEU A 32 8.20 17.31 1.96
N ASP A 33 9.29 17.50 2.71
CA ASP A 33 10.49 16.68 2.53
C ASP A 33 10.12 15.25 2.89
N GLU A 34 9.97 14.42 1.85
CA GLU A 34 9.41 13.10 1.99
C GLU A 34 10.27 12.15 2.82
N GLU A 35 11.57 12.13 2.58
CA GLU A 35 12.48 11.25 3.30
C GLU A 35 12.47 11.60 4.80
N ALA A 36 12.60 12.89 5.11
CA ALA A 36 12.53 13.36 6.49
C ALA A 36 11.16 13.06 7.15
N ALA A 37 10.06 13.20 6.40
CA ALA A 37 8.73 12.89 6.87
C ALA A 37 8.54 11.40 7.17
N LEU A 38 9.06 10.51 6.32
CA LEU A 38 8.97 9.06 6.51
C LEU A 38 9.78 8.61 7.73
N TRP A 39 11.02 9.06 7.89
CA TRP A 39 11.81 8.77 9.08
C TRP A 39 11.14 9.26 10.36
N LYS A 40 10.60 10.48 10.33
CA LYS A 40 9.86 11.04 11.47
C LYS A 40 8.64 10.19 11.81
N ALA A 41 7.86 9.74 10.82
CA ALA A 41 6.67 8.92 11.04
C ALA A 41 7.01 7.56 11.68
N LEU A 42 8.12 6.93 11.26
CA LEU A 42 8.55 5.63 11.79
C LEU A 42 9.10 5.72 13.22
N ARG A 43 9.79 6.83 13.56
CA ARG A 43 10.47 7.04 14.86
C ARG A 43 9.63 7.78 15.89
N HIS A 44 8.61 8.52 15.45
CA HIS A 44 7.65 9.22 16.29
C HIS A 44 6.21 8.84 15.90
N PRO A 45 5.82 7.57 16.07
CA PRO A 45 4.51 7.11 15.64
C PRO A 45 3.39 7.60 16.57
N ILE A 46 2.16 7.49 16.08
CA ILE A 46 0.95 7.82 16.85
C ILE A 46 0.57 6.60 17.70
N ASP A 47 0.36 6.81 19.00
CA ASP A 47 -0.18 5.82 19.96
C ASP A 47 0.54 4.47 20.04
N THR A 48 1.83 4.41 19.68
CA THR A 48 2.66 3.20 19.82
C THR A 48 4.15 3.53 20.00
N SER A 49 4.98 2.51 20.20
CA SER A 49 6.46 2.66 20.21
C SER A 49 7.01 2.70 18.78
N ALA A 50 8.21 3.26 18.60
CA ALA A 50 8.88 3.31 17.31
C ALA A 50 9.00 1.92 16.67
N LEU A 51 8.90 1.85 15.34
CA LEU A 51 8.87 0.57 14.62
C LEU A 51 10.09 -0.31 14.96
N ARG A 52 11.27 0.30 15.01
CA ARG A 52 12.53 -0.38 15.32
C ARG A 52 12.53 -1.07 16.67
N ASP A 53 11.81 -0.54 17.66
CA ASP A 53 11.75 -1.08 19.02
C ASP A 53 10.71 -2.21 19.14
N LEU A 54 9.72 -2.22 18.26
CA LEU A 54 8.66 -3.24 18.22
C LEU A 54 9.09 -4.51 17.49
N VAL A 55 9.97 -4.39 16.49
CA VAL A 55 10.41 -5.51 15.66
C VAL A 55 11.73 -6.06 16.18
N THR A 56 11.80 -7.36 16.42
CA THR A 56 13.02 -8.05 16.84
C THR A 56 13.67 -8.77 15.67
N PRO A 57 15.00 -9.03 15.71
CA PRO A 57 15.69 -9.81 14.68
C PRO A 57 15.15 -11.23 14.44
N ARG A 58 14.36 -11.76 15.39
CA ARG A 58 13.79 -13.11 15.32
C ARG A 58 12.42 -13.15 14.67
N ASN A 59 11.75 -12.01 14.50
CA ASN A 59 10.41 -11.98 13.94
C ASN A 59 10.42 -12.36 12.47
N ARG A 60 9.45 -13.19 12.06
CA ARG A 60 8.98 -13.28 10.68
C ARG A 60 8.10 -12.06 10.42
N VAL A 61 8.52 -11.19 9.50
CA VAL A 61 7.85 -9.92 9.21
C VAL A 61 7.12 -10.01 7.87
N ALA A 62 5.83 -9.73 7.85
CA ALA A 62 5.07 -9.54 6.61
C ALA A 62 4.81 -8.05 6.39
N ILE A 63 5.19 -7.54 5.22
CA ILE A 63 4.96 -6.14 4.82
C ILE A 63 4.05 -6.13 3.60
N VAL A 64 2.85 -5.59 3.77
CA VAL A 64 1.87 -5.47 2.69
C VAL A 64 2.11 -4.16 1.94
N PHE A 65 2.17 -4.24 0.62
CA PHE A 65 2.27 -3.07 -0.28
C PHE A 65 1.13 -3.08 -1.30
N SER A 66 0.81 -1.89 -1.81
CA SER A 66 -0.28 -1.70 -2.77
C SER A 66 0.16 -2.08 -4.19
N ASP A 67 -0.79 -2.60 -4.98
CA ASP A 67 -0.57 -2.95 -6.38
C ASP A 67 -0.45 -1.72 -7.30
N LEU A 68 -0.23 -1.99 -8.60
CA LEU A 68 -0.09 -0.94 -9.63
C LEU A 68 -1.31 -0.01 -9.75
N THR A 69 -2.48 -0.40 -9.27
CA THR A 69 -3.71 0.40 -9.38
C THR A 69 -3.80 1.51 -8.34
N ARG A 70 -2.78 1.63 -7.49
CA ARG A 70 -2.68 2.66 -6.45
C ARG A 70 -1.45 3.53 -6.70
N PRO A 71 -1.57 4.86 -6.59
CA PRO A 71 -0.44 5.77 -6.72
C PRO A 71 0.40 5.82 -5.43
N MET A 72 0.66 4.67 -4.81
CA MET A 72 1.49 4.56 -3.61
C MET A 72 2.97 4.58 -4.03
N PRO A 73 3.80 5.53 -3.56
CA PRO A 73 5.23 5.59 -3.90
C PRO A 73 6.04 4.53 -3.14
N SER A 74 5.74 3.25 -3.41
CA SER A 74 6.32 2.11 -2.69
C SER A 74 7.82 1.99 -2.90
N ASP A 75 8.34 2.42 -4.05
CA ASP A 75 9.75 2.49 -4.42
C ASP A 75 10.53 3.50 -3.56
N ARG A 76 9.86 4.46 -2.92
CA ARG A 76 10.44 5.44 -2.00
C ARG A 76 10.15 5.11 -0.53
N VAL A 77 8.95 4.61 -0.24
CA VAL A 77 8.53 4.28 1.12
C VAL A 77 9.17 2.99 1.65
N LEU A 78 9.20 1.92 0.84
CA LEU A 78 9.69 0.62 1.31
C LEU A 78 11.19 0.61 1.62
N PRO A 79 12.08 1.25 0.84
CA PRO A 79 13.50 1.29 1.20
C PRO A 79 13.75 1.88 2.60
N ILE A 80 13.11 3.01 2.93
CA ILE A 80 13.24 3.65 4.24
C ILE A 80 12.68 2.77 5.36
N LEU A 81 11.51 2.15 5.12
CA LEU A 81 10.90 1.22 6.07
C LEU A 81 11.80 0.01 6.33
N LEU A 82 12.33 -0.60 5.27
CA LEU A 82 13.23 -1.75 5.33
C LEU A 82 14.56 -1.40 6.02
N GLU A 83 15.06 -0.17 5.84
CA GLU A 83 16.24 0.33 6.54
C GLU A 83 15.98 0.51 8.05
N GLU A 84 14.82 1.06 8.45
CA GLU A 84 14.46 1.21 9.87
C GLU A 84 14.41 -0.13 10.62
N ILE A 85 14.05 -1.21 9.92
CA ILE A 85 14.06 -2.59 10.44
C ILE A 85 15.27 -3.41 9.94
N GLY A 86 16.35 -2.77 9.51
CA GLY A 86 17.51 -3.42 8.91
C GLY A 86 18.25 -4.41 9.83
N HIS A 87 17.92 -4.45 11.13
CA HIS A 87 18.37 -5.48 12.08
C HIS A 87 17.63 -6.81 11.93
N VAL A 88 16.56 -6.88 11.15
CA VAL A 88 15.86 -8.12 10.80
C VAL A 88 16.52 -8.74 9.57
N PRO A 89 16.92 -10.03 9.62
CA PRO A 89 17.45 -10.73 8.46
C PRO A 89 16.46 -10.70 7.28
N LYS A 90 16.97 -10.44 6.07
CA LYS A 90 16.13 -10.28 4.86
C LYS A 90 15.27 -11.51 4.58
N GLU A 91 15.77 -12.70 4.90
CA GLU A 91 15.07 -13.98 4.76
C GLU A 91 13.82 -14.11 5.64
N ASN A 92 13.75 -13.34 6.73
CA ASN A 92 12.61 -13.28 7.63
C ASN A 92 11.57 -12.25 7.17
N ILE A 93 11.84 -11.46 6.13
CA ILE A 93 10.95 -10.43 5.61
C ILE A 93 10.27 -10.95 4.33
N LEU A 94 8.94 -10.93 4.33
CA LEU A 94 8.12 -11.20 3.15
C LEU A 94 7.33 -9.96 2.75
N LEU A 95 7.50 -9.52 1.50
CA LEU A 95 6.68 -8.47 0.92
C LEU A 95 5.45 -9.10 0.25
N ILE A 96 4.25 -8.60 0.55
CA ILE A 96 2.99 -9.14 0.04
C ILE A 96 2.27 -8.07 -0.78
N ASN A 97 2.07 -8.33 -2.07
CA ASN A 97 1.27 -7.47 -2.94
C ASN A 97 -0.22 -7.65 -2.63
N ALA A 98 -0.89 -6.59 -2.13
CA ALA A 98 -2.33 -6.57 -1.87
C ALA A 98 -3.11 -6.31 -3.16
N LEU A 99 -3.57 -7.38 -3.79
CA LEU A 99 -4.26 -7.34 -5.09
C LEU A 99 -5.78 -7.25 -4.97
N GLY A 100 -6.37 -7.52 -3.82
CA GLY A 100 -7.82 -7.61 -3.72
C GLY A 100 -8.34 -8.70 -4.65
N THR A 101 -9.21 -8.27 -5.55
CA THR A 101 -9.76 -9.09 -6.62
C THR A 101 -9.03 -8.94 -7.95
N HIS A 102 -7.98 -8.12 -8.01
CA HIS A 102 -7.23 -7.81 -9.24
C HIS A 102 -6.41 -9.02 -9.72
N ARG A 103 -5.91 -8.91 -10.96
CA ARG A 103 -4.97 -9.90 -11.52
C ARG A 103 -3.60 -9.76 -10.87
N LEU A 104 -2.81 -10.82 -10.93
CA LEU A 104 -1.39 -10.77 -10.60
C LEU A 104 -0.65 -9.73 -11.45
N ASN A 105 0.30 -9.02 -10.82
CA ASN A 105 1.22 -8.14 -11.52
C ASN A 105 2.35 -8.93 -12.18
N THR A 106 2.81 -8.44 -13.33
CA THR A 106 3.99 -9.01 -14.00
C THR A 106 5.26 -8.62 -13.24
N ARG A 107 6.40 -9.27 -13.58
CA ARG A 107 7.69 -8.95 -12.96
C ARG A 107 8.09 -7.50 -13.22
N GLU A 108 7.80 -6.99 -14.41
CA GLU A 108 8.08 -5.62 -14.84
C GLU A 108 7.23 -4.61 -14.05
N GLU A 109 5.94 -4.91 -13.87
CA GLU A 109 5.04 -4.10 -13.05
C GLU A 109 5.50 -4.06 -11.59
N LEU A 110 5.83 -5.22 -11.00
CA LEU A 110 6.38 -5.28 -9.64
C LEU A 110 7.69 -4.49 -9.51
N THR A 111 8.55 -4.54 -10.54
CA THR A 111 9.80 -3.78 -10.55
C THR A 111 9.56 -2.27 -10.62
N ARG A 112 8.52 -1.83 -11.31
CA ARG A 112 8.10 -0.42 -11.31
C ARG A 112 7.54 0.02 -9.96
N ILE A 113 6.82 -0.85 -9.27
CA ILE A 113 6.23 -0.55 -7.95
C ILE A 113 7.30 -0.51 -6.86
N LEU A 114 8.21 -1.48 -6.85
CA LEU A 114 9.13 -1.72 -5.73
C LEU A 114 10.55 -1.20 -5.95
N GLY A 115 10.93 -0.95 -7.21
CA GLY A 115 12.31 -0.68 -7.58
C GLY A 115 13.17 -1.94 -7.67
N GLN A 116 14.26 -1.85 -8.44
CA GLN A 116 15.13 -2.97 -8.77
C GLN A 116 15.79 -3.60 -7.52
N GLU A 117 16.21 -2.77 -6.57
CA GLU A 117 16.94 -3.22 -5.38
C GLU A 117 16.05 -4.11 -4.49
N VAL A 118 14.83 -3.67 -4.20
CA VAL A 118 13.88 -4.44 -3.38
C VAL A 118 13.54 -5.77 -4.06
N MET A 119 13.28 -5.73 -5.38
CA MET A 119 12.98 -6.92 -6.20
C MET A 119 14.07 -7.99 -6.19
N GLN A 120 15.33 -7.60 -5.98
CA GLN A 120 16.49 -8.49 -5.95
C GLN A 120 16.81 -9.02 -4.56
N ASN A 121 16.50 -8.24 -3.52
CA ASN A 121 16.94 -8.53 -2.15
C ASN A 121 15.88 -9.19 -1.27
N TYR A 122 14.59 -9.09 -1.63
CA TYR A 122 13.49 -9.54 -0.78
C TYR A 122 12.59 -10.55 -1.48
N ARG A 123 12.00 -11.43 -0.67
CA ARG A 123 10.96 -12.35 -1.14
C ARG A 123 9.66 -11.59 -1.32
N ILE A 124 8.99 -11.85 -2.44
CA ILE A 124 7.72 -11.21 -2.79
C ILE A 124 6.68 -12.30 -3.04
N ALA A 125 5.56 -12.20 -2.34
CA ALA A 125 4.34 -12.95 -2.62
C ALA A 125 3.29 -12.00 -3.21
N GLN A 126 2.41 -12.54 -4.04
CA GLN A 126 1.24 -11.82 -4.52
C GLN A 126 -0.01 -12.51 -3.98
N HIS A 127 -0.91 -11.74 -3.37
CA HIS A 127 -2.18 -12.28 -2.88
C HIS A 127 -3.07 -12.73 -4.04
N ASP A 128 -3.65 -13.93 -3.93
CA ASP A 128 -4.68 -14.39 -4.86
C ASP A 128 -5.89 -14.85 -4.06
N CYS A 129 -6.97 -14.07 -4.11
CA CYS A 129 -8.21 -14.36 -3.40
C CYS A 129 -8.96 -15.60 -3.94
N ARG A 130 -8.49 -16.19 -5.05
CA ARG A 130 -9.07 -17.39 -5.67
C ARG A 130 -8.30 -18.66 -5.31
N ASP A 131 -7.11 -18.53 -4.71
CA ASP A 131 -6.24 -19.65 -4.33
C ASP A 131 -6.41 -19.99 -2.84
N TYR A 132 -7.47 -20.74 -2.52
CA TYR A 132 -7.83 -21.11 -1.14
C TYR A 132 -6.74 -21.86 -0.38
N GLU A 133 -5.81 -22.55 -1.07
CA GLU A 133 -4.68 -23.23 -0.42
C GLU A 133 -3.69 -22.24 0.22
N LYS A 134 -3.67 -21.00 -0.26
CA LYS A 134 -2.88 -19.89 0.30
C LYS A 134 -3.68 -19.00 1.25
N LEU A 135 -4.92 -19.36 1.55
CA LEU A 135 -5.78 -18.63 2.47
C LEU A 135 -6.01 -19.42 3.75
N VAL A 136 -6.30 -18.70 4.82
CA VAL A 136 -6.78 -19.27 6.08
C VAL A 136 -8.16 -18.70 6.40
N TYR A 137 -9.07 -19.59 6.77
CA TYR A 137 -10.40 -19.24 7.23
C TYR A 137 -10.34 -18.72 8.66
N LEU A 138 -10.92 -17.54 8.90
CA LEU A 138 -10.94 -16.88 10.21
C LEU A 138 -12.32 -16.84 10.87
N GLY A 139 -13.36 -17.35 10.19
CA GLY A 139 -14.74 -17.33 10.67
C GLY A 139 -15.66 -16.51 9.77
N GLU A 140 -16.80 -16.11 10.33
CA GLU A 140 -17.83 -15.33 9.62
C GLU A 140 -18.01 -13.95 10.27
N THR A 141 -18.31 -12.96 9.45
CA THR A 141 -18.75 -11.64 9.92
C THR A 141 -20.14 -11.71 10.53
N SER A 142 -20.54 -10.66 11.27
CA SER A 142 -21.92 -10.52 11.79
C SER A 142 -23.00 -10.48 10.70
N TYR A 143 -22.61 -10.29 9.44
CA TYR A 143 -23.50 -10.30 8.28
C TYR A 143 -23.52 -11.67 7.55
N GLY A 144 -22.82 -12.68 8.06
CA GLY A 144 -22.78 -14.03 7.49
C GLY A 144 -21.81 -14.23 6.33
N HIS A 145 -20.89 -13.28 6.09
CA HIS A 145 -19.82 -13.46 5.09
C HIS A 145 -18.60 -14.12 5.70
N GLU A 146 -18.09 -15.16 5.04
CA GLU A 146 -16.83 -15.82 5.39
C GLU A 146 -15.63 -14.86 5.30
N ILE A 147 -14.67 -15.02 6.20
CA ILE A 147 -13.43 -14.25 6.24
C ILE A 147 -12.28 -15.18 5.90
N TRP A 148 -11.66 -14.91 4.76
CA TRP A 148 -10.47 -15.60 4.27
C TRP A 148 -9.32 -14.61 4.13
N VAL A 149 -8.16 -14.95 4.68
CA VAL A 149 -6.99 -14.04 4.69
C VAL A 149 -5.76 -14.77 4.20
N ASN A 150 -4.82 -14.03 3.59
CA ASN A 150 -3.53 -14.54 3.17
C ASN A 150 -2.81 -15.26 4.34
N LYS A 151 -2.48 -16.53 4.13
CA LYS A 151 -1.85 -17.40 5.12
C LYS A 151 -0.48 -16.88 5.55
N ASP A 152 0.36 -16.45 4.61
CA ASP A 152 1.70 -15.93 4.92
C ASP A 152 1.62 -14.67 5.80
N TYR A 153 0.63 -13.81 5.54
CA TYR A 153 0.39 -12.64 6.38
C TYR A 153 -0.01 -13.06 7.80
N MET A 154 -0.97 -13.98 7.94
CA MET A 154 -1.48 -14.42 9.24
C MET A 154 -0.41 -15.12 10.10
N GLU A 155 0.45 -15.93 9.47
CA GLU A 155 1.53 -16.67 10.13
C GLU A 155 2.74 -15.80 10.53
N ALA A 156 2.84 -14.56 10.06
CA ALA A 156 3.94 -13.66 10.44
C ALA A 156 3.83 -13.23 11.91
N ASP A 157 4.97 -13.12 12.59
CA ASP A 157 5.03 -12.64 13.98
C ASP A 157 4.76 -11.14 14.06
N PHE A 158 5.24 -10.39 13.06
CA PHE A 158 5.03 -8.95 12.95
C PHE A 158 4.46 -8.60 11.58
N LYS A 159 3.43 -7.77 11.56
CA LYS A 159 2.64 -7.47 10.36
C LYS A 159 2.63 -5.97 10.14
N ILE A 160 3.04 -5.52 8.97
CA ILE A 160 3.10 -4.11 8.59
C ILE A 160 2.22 -3.89 7.37
N LEU A 161 1.33 -2.92 7.44
CA LEU A 161 0.52 -2.47 6.31
C LEU A 161 1.06 -1.14 5.80
N THR A 162 1.35 -1.06 4.51
CA THR A 162 1.65 0.20 3.82
C THR A 162 0.54 0.52 2.85
N GLY A 163 0.36 1.81 2.57
CA GLY A 163 -0.64 2.30 1.63
C GLY A 163 -0.78 3.80 1.73
N LEU A 164 -1.69 4.36 0.93
CA LEU A 164 -2.01 5.78 0.95
C LEU A 164 -3.43 6.00 1.50
N ILE A 165 -3.68 7.23 1.96
CA ILE A 165 -4.99 7.70 2.41
C ILE A 165 -5.52 8.70 1.39
N GLU A 166 -6.62 8.35 0.73
CA GLU A 166 -7.36 9.19 -0.21
C GLU A 166 -8.88 9.02 0.03
N PRO A 167 -9.71 10.00 -0.35
CA PRO A 167 -11.16 9.83 -0.32
C PRO A 167 -11.60 8.62 -1.17
N HIS A 168 -12.47 7.79 -0.60
CA HIS A 168 -13.02 6.61 -1.24
C HIS A 168 -14.54 6.66 -1.30
N PHE A 169 -15.08 6.61 -2.52
CA PHE A 169 -16.49 6.88 -2.84
C PHE A 169 -17.54 6.13 -2.01
N PHE A 170 -17.25 4.91 -1.51
CA PHE A 170 -18.14 4.19 -0.60
C PHE A 170 -17.53 3.83 0.76
N ALA A 171 -16.21 3.94 0.93
CA ALA A 171 -15.53 3.49 2.15
C ALA A 171 -15.11 4.66 3.05
N GLY A 172 -15.46 5.89 2.67
CA GLY A 172 -14.95 7.10 3.30
C GLY A 172 -13.53 7.40 2.84
N PHE A 173 -12.56 6.62 3.28
CA PHE A 173 -11.14 6.78 2.95
C PHE A 173 -10.46 5.44 2.64
N SER A 174 -9.35 5.48 1.89
CA SER A 174 -8.40 4.38 1.76
C SER A 174 -7.44 4.29 2.96
N GLY A 175 -6.49 3.35 2.91
CA GLY A 175 -5.48 3.17 3.94
C GLY A 175 -6.00 2.43 5.17
N GLY A 176 -5.19 2.42 6.23
CA GLY A 176 -5.54 1.77 7.50
C GLY A 176 -5.84 0.27 7.34
N PRO A 177 -7.04 -0.22 7.71
CA PRO A 177 -7.39 -1.64 7.60
C PRO A 177 -7.66 -2.09 6.15
N ARG A 178 -7.76 -1.17 5.18
CA ARG A 178 -8.17 -1.51 3.82
C ARG A 178 -7.22 -2.47 3.09
N PRO A 179 -5.87 -2.35 3.18
CA PRO A 179 -4.95 -3.33 2.61
C PRO A 179 -5.05 -4.73 3.25
N TYR A 180 -5.76 -4.87 4.38
CA TYR A 180 -6.12 -6.15 4.99
C TYR A 180 -7.51 -6.65 4.55
N CYS A 181 -8.46 -5.75 4.26
CA CYS A 181 -9.78 -6.11 3.77
C CYS A 181 -10.44 -4.98 2.94
N PRO A 182 -10.76 -5.22 1.65
CA PRO A 182 -10.31 -6.36 0.84
C PRO A 182 -8.79 -6.27 0.58
N ALA A 183 -8.05 -7.31 0.98
CA ALA A 183 -6.62 -7.47 0.69
C ALA A 183 -6.38 -8.08 -0.68
#